data_AF-A0A650CXJ3-F1
#
_entry.id   AF-A0A650CXJ3-F1
#
_cell.length_a   1.000
_cell.length_b   1.000
_cell.length_c   1.000
_cell.angle_alpha   90.00
_cell.angle_beta   90.00
_cell.angle_gamma   90.00
#
_symmetry.space_group_name_H-M   'P 1'
#
loop_
_entity.id
_entity.type
_entity.pdbx_description
1 polymer ?
#
loop_
_entity_poly.entity_id
_entity_poly.type
_entity_poly.pdbx_seq_one_letter_code
_entity_poly.pdbx_strand_id
1 'polypeptide(L)'
;MSISRRVVYDINSLIDKTVIIKLTNGKTYTGQLSSFEIDPFMVSISNAKDNENNVYYKAIINGSIISEILIKNAPIFDVKEFASLIEKSLNLRPGDIKVYEEAGVITVLEKIKVTENGVEGSGPLAQRIYDLFNEYVEKKKRETSR
;
A
#
# COMPACT_ATOMS: atom_id res chain seq x y z
N MET A 1 -0.39 14.16 15.73
CA MET A 1 0.01 14.35 14.32
C MET A 1 -1.02 15.25 13.64
N SER A 2 -0.64 16.23 12.81
CA SER A 2 -1.62 17.07 12.09
C SER A 2 -2.29 16.29 10.96
N ILE A 3 -3.57 16.56 10.69
CA ILE A 3 -4.38 15.88 9.67
C ILE A 3 -3.73 15.95 8.28
N SER A 4 -3.06 17.06 7.96
CA SER A 4 -2.34 17.24 6.69
C SER A 4 -1.24 16.20 6.48
N ARG A 5 -0.52 15.78 7.53
CA ARG A 5 0.52 14.74 7.40
C ARG A 5 -0.09 13.37 7.11
N ARG A 6 -1.31 13.12 7.59
CA ARG A 6 -2.01 11.84 7.39
C ARG A 6 -2.45 11.66 5.93
N VAL A 7 -2.98 12.70 5.30
CA VAL A 7 -3.37 12.65 3.88
C VAL A 7 -2.16 12.40 2.98
N VAL A 8 -1.03 13.04 3.26
CA VAL A 8 0.22 12.83 2.51
C VAL A 8 0.71 11.39 2.65
N TYR A 9 0.61 10.83 3.86
CA TYR A 9 0.92 9.43 4.10
C TYR A 9 -0.01 8.50 3.30
N ASP A 10 -1.32 8.76 3.34
CA ASP A 10 -2.30 7.95 2.63
C ASP A 10 -1.98 7.93 1.12
N ILE A 11 -1.73 9.09 0.49
CA ILE A 11 -1.38 9.18 -0.94
C ILE A 11 -0.02 8.50 -1.24
N ASN A 12 1.00 8.67 -0.40
CA ASN A 12 2.27 7.97 -0.56
C ASN A 12 2.10 6.45 -0.55
N SER A 13 1.22 5.93 0.30
CA SER A 13 0.94 4.49 0.36
C SER A 13 0.25 3.95 -0.90
N LEU A 14 -0.15 4.83 -1.83
CA LEU A 14 -0.79 4.48 -3.10
C LEU A 14 0.18 4.43 -4.27
N ILE A 15 1.42 4.85 -4.08
CA ILE A 15 2.46 4.77 -5.12
C ILE A 15 2.56 3.32 -5.60
N ASP A 16 2.69 3.16 -6.91
CA ASP A 16 2.69 1.89 -7.64
C ASP A 16 1.40 1.07 -7.57
N LYS A 17 0.34 1.57 -6.91
CA LYS A 17 -0.98 0.93 -6.89
C LYS A 17 -1.86 1.45 -8.02
N THR A 18 -2.74 0.59 -8.51
CA THR A 18 -3.78 0.99 -9.47
C THR A 18 -4.83 1.86 -8.78
N VAL A 19 -4.96 3.10 -9.25
CA VAL A 19 -5.93 4.09 -8.77
C VAL A 19 -6.92 4.43 -9.87
N ILE A 20 -8.09 4.91 -9.45
CA ILE A 20 -9.11 5.50 -10.30
C ILE A 20 -9.21 6.98 -9.89
N ILE A 21 -8.91 7.88 -10.82
CA ILE A 21 -9.02 9.33 -10.62
C ILE A 21 -10.28 9.80 -11.33
N LYS A 22 -11.22 10.37 -10.58
CA LYS A 22 -12.40 11.03 -11.14
C LYS A 22 -12.19 12.54 -11.14
N LEU A 23 -12.54 13.17 -12.24
CA LEU A 23 -12.49 14.60 -12.41
C LEU A 23 -13.87 15.24 -12.26
N THR A 24 -13.90 16.51 -11.90
CA THR A 24 -15.15 17.29 -11.74
C THR A 24 -15.96 17.43 -13.03
N ASN A 25 -15.32 17.26 -14.19
CA ASN A 25 -15.97 17.27 -15.50
C ASN A 25 -16.51 15.89 -15.94
N GLY A 26 -16.47 14.88 -15.06
CA GLY A 26 -16.95 13.52 -15.34
C GLY A 26 -15.93 12.60 -16.02
N LYS A 27 -14.78 13.12 -16.47
CA LYS A 27 -13.71 12.27 -17.02
C LYS A 27 -13.12 11.41 -15.92
N THR A 28 -12.84 10.15 -16.24
CA THR A 28 -12.22 9.20 -15.30
C THR A 28 -10.95 8.63 -15.92
N TYR A 29 -9.90 8.48 -15.11
CA TYR A 29 -8.69 7.77 -15.50
C TYR A 29 -8.44 6.60 -14.55
N THR A 30 -8.04 5.46 -15.10
CA THR A 30 -7.54 4.30 -14.34
C THR A 30 -6.09 4.06 -14.73
N GLY A 31 -5.19 3.93 -13.77
CA GLY A 31 -3.77 3.71 -14.03
C GLY A 31 -2.99 3.49 -12.75
N GLN A 32 -1.68 3.29 -12.87
CA GLN A 32 -0.79 3.15 -11.71
C GLN A 32 -0.39 4.53 -11.20
N LEU A 33 -0.57 4.83 -9.90
CA LEU A 33 -0.08 6.08 -9.33
C LEU A 33 1.46 6.08 -9.33
N SER A 34 2.05 7.07 -9.99
CA SER A 34 3.50 7.15 -10.16
C SER A 34 4.16 8.24 -9.32
N SER A 35 3.48 9.37 -9.11
CA SER A 35 3.94 10.44 -8.22
C SER A 35 2.81 11.41 -7.89
N PHE A 36 3.02 12.22 -6.86
CA PHE A 36 2.19 13.38 -6.55
C PHE A 36 3.06 14.51 -5.98
N GLU A 37 2.56 15.74 -6.11
CA GLU A 37 3.04 16.93 -5.40
C GLU A 37 1.85 17.51 -4.62
N ILE A 38 2.09 18.14 -3.47
CA ILE A 38 1.04 18.70 -2.61
C ILE A 38 0.88 20.19 -2.87
N ASP A 39 1.97 20.86 -3.23
CA ASP A 39 1.98 22.30 -3.49
C ASP A 39 2.89 22.64 -4.69
N PRO A 40 2.33 22.76 -5.91
CA PRO A 40 0.91 22.66 -6.26
C PRO A 40 0.41 21.20 -6.25
N PHE A 41 -0.86 20.98 -5.88
CA PHE A 41 -1.42 19.63 -5.90
C PHE A 41 -1.47 19.09 -7.33
N MET A 42 -0.65 18.08 -7.62
CA MET A 42 -0.50 17.46 -8.94
C MET A 42 -0.41 15.95 -8.76
N VAL A 43 -1.00 15.18 -9.68
CA VAL A 43 -1.00 13.71 -9.64
C VAL A 43 -0.55 13.17 -10.99
N SER A 44 0.40 12.23 -10.99
CA SER A 44 0.87 11.53 -12.18
C SER A 44 0.49 10.06 -12.12
N ILE A 45 -0.18 9.56 -13.15
CA ILE A 45 -0.47 8.13 -13.32
C ILE A 45 0.19 7.58 -14.60
N SER A 46 0.72 6.37 -14.52
CA SER A 46 1.30 5.61 -15.64
C SER A 46 0.29 4.62 -16.22
N ASN A 47 0.43 4.31 -17.51
CA ASN A 47 -0.47 3.40 -18.25
C ASN A 47 -1.95 3.77 -18.06
N ALA A 48 -2.24 5.06 -18.19
CA ALA A 48 -3.55 5.62 -17.91
C ALA A 48 -4.55 5.25 -19.01
N LYS A 49 -5.70 4.71 -18.62
CA LYS A 49 -6.86 4.46 -19.47
C LYS A 49 -8.00 5.39 -19.07
N ASP A 50 -8.57 6.12 -20.01
CA ASP A 50 -9.74 6.95 -19.72
C ASP A 50 -11.08 6.21 -19.90
N ASN A 51 -12.19 6.88 -19.57
CA ASN A 51 -13.54 6.34 -19.72
C ASN A 51 -14.01 6.21 -21.17
N GLU A 52 -13.23 6.65 -22.16
CA GLU A 52 -13.46 6.45 -23.59
C GLU A 52 -12.60 5.31 -24.16
N ASN A 53 -11.84 4.62 -23.30
CA ASN A 53 -10.86 3.58 -23.62
C ASN A 53 -9.59 4.08 -24.33
N ASN A 54 -9.30 5.37 -24.34
CA ASN A 54 -8.00 5.87 -24.79
C ASN A 54 -6.92 5.45 -23.79
N VAL A 55 -5.75 5.06 -24.30
CA VAL A 55 -4.60 4.65 -23.47
C VAL A 55 -3.47 5.67 -23.65
N TYR A 56 -2.92 6.12 -22.54
CA TYR A 56 -1.83 7.07 -22.46
C TYR A 56 -0.69 6.45 -21.64
N TYR A 57 0.54 6.59 -22.14
CA TYR A 57 1.72 6.15 -21.38
C TYR A 57 1.80 6.83 -20.00
N LYS A 58 1.46 8.12 -19.94
CA LYS A 58 1.43 8.92 -18.71
C LYS A 58 0.35 9.99 -18.80
N ALA A 59 -0.35 10.24 -17.69
CA ALA A 59 -1.25 11.38 -17.53
C ALA A 59 -0.84 12.17 -16.28
N ILE A 60 -0.60 13.47 -16.45
CA ILE A 60 -0.28 14.41 -15.36
C ILE A 60 -1.50 15.31 -15.19
N ILE A 61 -2.10 15.25 -14.01
CA ILE A 61 -3.42 15.82 -13.73
C ILE A 61 -3.26 16.91 -12.68
N ASN A 62 -3.83 18.09 -12.97
CA ASN A 62 -3.92 19.15 -11.98
C ASN A 62 -4.92 18.75 -10.89
N GLY A 63 -4.48 18.84 -9.63
CA GLY A 63 -5.25 18.44 -8.47
C GLY A 63 -6.53 19.25 -8.24
N SER A 64 -6.60 20.49 -8.73
CA SER A 64 -7.77 21.38 -8.57
C SER A 64 -9.05 20.88 -9.27
N ILE A 65 -8.92 19.95 -10.23
CA ILE A 65 -10.05 19.38 -10.96
C ILE A 65 -10.35 17.93 -10.54
N ILE A 66 -9.63 17.38 -9.57
CA ILE A 66 -9.86 16.02 -9.06
C ILE A 66 -11.00 16.07 -8.05
N SER A 67 -12.02 15.23 -8.25
CA SER A 67 -13.08 15.03 -7.26
C SER A 67 -12.76 13.89 -6.30
N GLU A 68 -12.24 12.78 -6.82
CA GLU A 68 -11.97 11.56 -6.04
C GLU A 68 -10.71 10.85 -6.56
N ILE A 69 -9.93 10.27 -5.64
CA ILE A 69 -8.92 9.24 -5.93
C ILE A 69 -9.37 7.98 -5.21
N LEU A 70 -9.68 6.93 -5.97
CA LEU A 70 -10.22 5.67 -5.46
C LEU A 70 -9.25 4.53 -5.72
N ILE A 71 -9.29 3.53 -4.84
CA ILE A 71 -8.58 2.26 -5.01
C ILE A 71 -9.60 1.15 -4.93
N LYS A 72 -9.53 0.22 -5.88
CA LYS A 72 -10.50 -0.88 -5.95
C LYS A 72 -10.23 -1.98 -4.94
N ASN A 73 -8.96 -2.27 -4.68
CA ASN A 73 -8.54 -3.41 -3.85
C ASN A 73 -7.79 -2.93 -2.61
N ALA A 74 -8.12 -3.50 -1.45
CA ALA A 74 -7.31 -3.32 -0.25
C ALA A 74 -5.87 -3.79 -0.51
N PRO A 75 -4.86 -3.19 0.15
CA PRO A 75 -3.50 -3.70 0.08
C PRO A 75 -3.48 -5.17 0.53
N ILE A 76 -2.70 -5.98 -0.18
CA ILE A 76 -2.53 -7.41 0.15
C ILE A 76 -1.87 -7.54 1.53
N PHE A 77 -0.92 -6.66 1.81
CA PHE A 77 -0.20 -6.61 3.08
C PHE A 77 -0.76 -5.52 3.99
N ASP A 78 -1.39 -5.94 5.10
CA ASP A 78 -1.76 -5.06 6.20
C ASP A 78 -0.79 -5.32 7.36
N VAL A 79 -0.08 -4.27 7.75
CA VAL A 79 1.00 -4.33 8.74
C VAL A 79 0.47 -4.75 10.12
N LYS A 80 -0.72 -4.28 10.51
CA LYS A 80 -1.31 -4.57 11.82
C LYS A 80 -1.87 -5.97 11.86
N GLU A 81 -2.55 -6.37 10.79
CA GLU A 81 -3.08 -7.71 10.63
C GLU A 81 -1.95 -8.73 10.66
N PHE A 82 -0.88 -8.50 9.89
CA PHE A 82 0.25 -9.41 9.84
C PHE A 82 1.05 -9.42 11.15
N ALA A 83 1.22 -8.28 11.83
CA ALA A 83 1.84 -8.25 13.16
C ALA A 83 1.05 -9.10 14.17
N SER A 84 -0.27 -8.96 14.17
CA SER A 84 -1.15 -9.77 15.02
C SER A 84 -1.09 -11.26 14.69
N LEU A 85 -0.91 -11.60 13.42
CA LEU A 85 -0.72 -12.98 12.97
C LEU A 85 0.61 -13.54 13.46
N ILE A 86 1.72 -12.80 13.34
CA ILE A 86 3.03 -13.21 13.85
C ILE A 86 2.94 -13.47 15.37
N GLU A 87 2.37 -12.52 16.12
CA GLU A 87 2.26 -12.61 17.59
C GLU A 87 1.58 -13.91 18.02
N LYS A 88 0.43 -14.21 17.42
CA LYS A 88 -0.40 -15.39 17.72
C LYS A 88 0.25 -16.68 17.24
N SER A 89 0.73 -16.72 16.00
CA SER A 89 1.26 -17.95 15.39
C SER A 89 2.59 -18.39 15.98
N LEU A 90 3.40 -17.44 16.49
CA LEU A 90 4.73 -17.71 17.03
C LEU A 90 4.80 -17.60 18.56
N ASN A 91 3.68 -17.35 19.23
CA ASN A 91 3.58 -17.16 20.69
C ASN A 91 4.60 -16.13 21.23
N LEU A 92 4.74 -15.01 20.52
CA LEU A 92 5.63 -13.93 20.95
C LEU A 92 4.97 -13.08 22.04
N ARG A 93 5.79 -12.44 22.88
CA ARG A 93 5.30 -11.63 23.99
C ARG A 93 4.94 -10.21 23.52
N PRO A 94 4.03 -9.51 24.23
CA PRO A 94 3.84 -8.08 24.04
C PRO A 94 5.16 -7.34 24.22
N GLY A 95 5.68 -6.74 23.16
CA GLY A 95 6.98 -6.05 23.12
C GLY A 95 8.04 -6.70 22.22
N ASP A 96 7.87 -7.98 21.87
CA ASP A 96 8.73 -8.66 20.89
C ASP A 96 8.45 -8.18 19.46
N ILE A 97 7.33 -7.50 19.24
CA ILE A 97 6.91 -6.96 17.94
C ILE A 97 6.69 -5.45 18.07
N LYS A 98 7.33 -4.69 17.19
CA LYS A 98 7.12 -3.25 17.02
C LYS A 98 6.49 -3.01 15.64
N VAL A 99 5.41 -2.23 15.62
CA VAL A 99 4.70 -1.87 14.39
C VAL A 99 4.93 -0.40 14.11
N TYR A 100 5.53 -0.11 12.97
CA TYR A 100 5.69 1.23 12.41
C TYR A 100 4.68 1.37 11.28
N GLU A 101 3.44 1.68 11.64
CA GLU A 101 2.32 1.75 10.70
C GLU A 101 2.63 2.67 9.53
N GLU A 102 3.17 3.86 9.83
CA GLU A 102 3.54 4.89 8.84
C GLU A 102 4.69 4.50 7.92
N ALA A 103 5.47 3.49 8.29
CA ALA A 103 6.57 3.02 7.44
C ALA A 103 6.18 1.76 6.67
N GLY A 104 5.01 1.17 6.94
CA GLY A 104 4.68 -0.15 6.41
C GLY A 104 5.54 -1.28 7.02
N VAL A 105 6.14 -1.06 8.19
CA VAL A 105 7.22 -1.91 8.73
C VAL A 105 6.81 -2.56 10.04
N ILE A 106 7.11 -3.85 10.16
CA ILE A 106 7.12 -4.58 11.43
C ILE A 106 8.57 -4.90 11.78
N THR A 107 8.94 -4.78 13.04
CA THR A 107 10.22 -5.29 13.54
C THR A 107 9.96 -6.30 14.64
N VAL A 108 10.51 -7.51 14.48
CA VAL A 108 10.41 -8.60 15.44
C VAL A 108 11.76 -8.79 16.12
N LEU A 109 11.76 -8.76 17.45
CA LEU A 109 12.93 -8.84 18.34
C LEU A 109 14.07 -7.89 17.95
N GLU A 110 13.74 -6.74 17.35
CA GLU A 110 14.68 -5.73 16.83
C GLU A 110 15.66 -6.24 15.76
N LYS A 111 15.47 -7.46 15.25
CA LYS A 111 16.42 -8.15 14.37
C LYS A 111 15.83 -8.57 13.03
N ILE A 112 14.52 -8.75 12.96
CA ILE A 112 13.83 -9.21 11.76
C ILE A 112 12.87 -8.10 11.36
N LYS A 113 12.98 -7.63 10.11
CA LYS A 113 12.15 -6.59 9.55
C LYS A 113 11.20 -7.21 8.54
N VAL A 114 9.94 -6.82 8.58
CA VAL A 114 8.91 -7.27 7.63
C VAL A 114 8.26 -6.06 7.00
N THR A 115 8.11 -6.10 5.68
CA THR A 115 7.40 -5.10 4.88
C THR A 115 6.52 -5.81 3.84
N GLU A 116 5.76 -5.04 3.05
CA GLU A 116 5.02 -5.59 1.91
C GLU A 116 5.91 -6.28 0.86
N ASN A 117 7.21 -5.94 0.84
CA ASN A 117 8.19 -6.53 -0.06
C ASN A 117 8.78 -7.85 0.46
N GLY A 118 8.48 -8.25 1.70
CA GLY A 118 8.93 -9.50 2.29
C GLY A 118 9.60 -9.35 3.66
N VAL A 119 10.42 -10.35 4.00
CA VAL A 119 11.05 -10.52 5.31
C VAL A 119 12.56 -10.40 5.17
N GLU A 120 13.15 -9.46 5.91
CA GLU A 120 14.60 -9.25 6.02
C GLU A 120 15.08 -9.72 7.39
N GLY A 121 16.04 -10.65 7.43
CA GLY A 121 16.59 -11.21 8.67
C GLY A 121 17.14 -12.62 8.47
N SER A 122 17.71 -13.19 9.54
CA SER A 122 18.33 -14.52 9.48
C SER A 122 17.97 -15.40 10.68
N GLY A 123 18.06 -16.72 10.48
CA GLY A 123 17.86 -17.73 11.52
C GLY A 123 16.47 -18.37 11.51
N PRO A 124 16.22 -19.36 12.39
CA PRO A 124 15.01 -20.17 12.35
C PRO A 124 13.70 -19.37 12.51
N LEU A 125 13.73 -18.31 13.32
CA LEU A 125 12.57 -17.43 13.49
C LEU A 125 12.26 -16.64 12.23
N ALA A 126 13.28 -16.12 11.53
CA ALA A 126 13.10 -15.38 10.28
C ALA A 126 12.49 -16.28 9.19
N GLN A 127 12.93 -17.53 9.10
CA GLN A 127 12.34 -18.50 8.17
C GLN A 127 10.86 -18.75 8.46
N ARG A 128 10.48 -18.94 9.73
CA ARG A 128 9.07 -19.12 10.11
C ARG A 128 8.21 -17.90 9.78
N ILE A 129 8.73 -16.69 9.98
CA ILE A 129 8.03 -15.44 9.62
C ILE A 129 7.89 -15.32 8.09
N TYR A 130 8.92 -15.71 7.34
CA TYR A 130 8.87 -15.77 5.88
C TYR A 130 7.81 -16.75 5.36
N ASP A 131 7.75 -17.94 5.95
CA ASP A 131 6.74 -18.95 5.58
C ASP A 131 5.32 -18.43 5.87
N LEU A 132 5.10 -17.83 7.05
CA LEU A 132 3.84 -17.16 7.41
C LEU A 132 3.48 -16.02 6.45
N PHE A 133 4.46 -15.21 6.04
CA PHE A 133 4.28 -14.11 5.11
C PHE A 133 3.76 -14.60 3.76
N ASN A 134 4.39 -15.64 3.22
CA ASN A 134 3.98 -16.22 1.94
C ASN A 134 2.57 -16.80 2.01
N GLU A 135 2.25 -17.53 3.08
CA GLU A 135 0.90 -18.07 3.27
C GLU A 135 -0.16 -16.96 3.35
N TYR A 136 0.13 -15.91 4.12
CA TYR A 136 -0.73 -14.74 4.27
C TYR A 136 -0.98 -14.03 2.92
N VAL A 137 0.09 -13.75 2.17
CA VAL A 137 0.01 -13.09 0.85
C VAL A 137 -0.79 -13.94 -0.14
N GLU A 138 -0.52 -15.24 -0.21
CA GLU A 138 -1.23 -16.16 -1.11
C GLU A 138 -2.72 -16.32 -0.74
N LYS A 139 -3.05 -16.30 0.55
CA LYS A 139 -4.44 -16.26 1.02
C LYS A 139 -5.14 -14.97 0.55
N LYS A 140 -4.53 -13.81 0.80
CA LYS A 140 -5.11 -12.50 0.43
C LYS A 140 -5.28 -12.30 -1.08
N LYS A 141 -4.32 -12.77 -1.89
CA LYS A 141 -4.45 -12.76 -3.36
C LYS A 141 -5.66 -13.56 -3.84
N ARG A 142 -5.90 -14.74 -3.26
CA ARG A 142 -7.05 -15.59 -3.61
C ARG A 142 -8.38 -14.96 -3.22
N GLU A 143 -8.43 -14.27 -2.08
CA GLU A 143 -9.61 -13.54 -1.62
C GLU A 143 -9.93 -12.33 -2.51
N THR A 144 -8.91 -11.62 -2.98
CA THR A 144 -9.05 -10.42 -3.83
C THR A 144 -9.34 -10.73 -5.29
N SER A 145 -9.06 -11.96 -5.75
CA SER A 145 -9.29 -12.40 -7.13
C SER A 145 -10.68 -13.02 -7.36
N ARG A 146 -11.53 -13.08 -6.32
CA ARG A 146 -12.91 -13.55 -6.36
C ARG A 146 -13.87 -12.38 -6.43
#